data_AF-A0AAQ3RI13-F1
#
_entry.id   AF-A0AAQ3RI13-F1
#
_cell.length_a   1.000
_cell.length_b   1.000
_cell.length_c   1.000
_cell.angle_alpha   90.00
_cell.angle_beta   90.00
_cell.angle_gamma   90.00
#
_symmetry.space_group_name_H-M   'P 1'
#
loop_
_entity.id
_entity.type
_entity.pdbx_description
1 polymer ?
#
loop_
_entity_poly.entity_id
_entity_poly.type
_entity_poly.pdbx_seq_one_letter_code
_entity_poly.pdbx_strand_id
1 'polypeptide(L)'
;MSKSLKLNASNPKVWLLIGIGLAGAVVLVETRRRRCRKLPKEDFGAFVERFELLPIPQPDQTQTLSSLSFAIKDIFDVKGYVTGFGNPHWKRTHSEAGKTAIVITALLSNGATCVGKTVMDEFSFGISGENKFYGTPINPYLTSSIPGGSSSGSAVAVAARLVDFAIGTDTTGCVRIPAAFCGILGFRPSHGVVSTIGVLPNAQSLDTVAMNSTHDHVKTLYKVRNEMRVAFQRLLKDDGILVIPTVPDDPLKRNTDKGFSSEFHDRAFALSSIASISGCCQVAIPLGCHKDCCASVSFISAHGADKFLLNTVLDMYTTIQEQVSVAYALPQPDTNGGIETSELLKEKGNAAFKGRLWNKAVDYYSEAINLNGKNATYFSNRAAAYLELGWYKEAEEDCNKAILHDKKNVKAYLRRGTAREQLLRYKEALKGAMSYSWYPVIENFAVLRQPIVGLIV
;
A
#
# COMPACT_ATOMS: atom_id res chain seq x y z
N MET A 1 -24.65 36.66 47.23
CA MET A 1 -25.19 37.77 46.40
C MET A 1 -25.03 37.39 44.93
N SER A 2 -26.12 36.99 44.27
CA SER A 2 -26.18 36.71 42.83
C SER A 2 -26.41 38.02 42.06
N LYS A 3 -25.52 38.38 41.14
CA LYS A 3 -25.74 39.48 40.18
C LYS A 3 -26.45 38.90 38.95
N SER A 4 -27.77 39.02 38.93
CA SER A 4 -28.61 38.81 37.75
C SER A 4 -28.28 39.87 36.68
N LEU A 5 -27.82 39.43 35.51
CA LEU A 5 -27.81 40.25 34.30
C LEU A 5 -29.26 40.53 33.87
N LYS A 6 -29.77 41.72 34.17
CA LYS A 6 -31.00 42.23 33.55
C LYS A 6 -30.70 42.59 32.09
N LEU A 7 -31.08 41.73 31.15
CA LEU A 7 -31.15 42.13 29.75
C LEU A 7 -32.23 43.20 29.59
N ASN A 8 -31.83 44.40 29.14
CA ASN A 8 -32.75 45.48 28.79
C ASN A 8 -33.56 45.08 27.55
N ALA A 9 -34.81 44.66 27.76
CA ALA A 9 -35.73 44.18 26.73
C ALA A 9 -36.21 45.27 25.74
N SER A 10 -35.79 46.53 25.89
CA SER A 10 -36.31 47.67 25.13
C SER A 10 -35.43 48.14 23.95
N ASN A 11 -34.30 47.47 23.65
CA ASN A 11 -33.44 47.91 22.55
C ASN A 11 -33.79 47.17 21.24
N PRO A 12 -34.43 47.82 20.25
CA PRO A 12 -34.84 47.18 19.01
C PRO A 12 -33.66 46.64 18.20
N LYS A 13 -32.44 47.19 18.38
CA LYS A 13 -31.23 46.68 17.72
C LYS A 13 -30.79 45.32 18.25
N VAL A 14 -31.06 45.02 19.52
CA VAL A 14 -30.73 43.71 20.14
C VAL A 14 -31.68 42.63 19.60
N TRP A 15 -32.96 42.94 19.47
CA TRP A 15 -33.94 42.03 18.87
C TRP A 15 -33.69 41.79 17.37
N LEU A 16 -33.23 42.82 16.64
CA LEU A 16 -32.83 42.67 15.24
C LEU A 16 -31.63 41.73 15.09
N LEU A 17 -30.61 41.87 15.94
CA LEU A 17 -29.43 40.99 15.93
C LEU A 17 -29.77 39.54 16.31
N ILE A 18 -30.63 39.33 17.32
CA ILE A 18 -31.12 38.01 17.70
C ILE A 18 -31.96 37.41 16.56
N GLY A 19 -32.82 38.21 15.91
CA GLY A 19 -33.64 37.78 14.78
C GLY A 19 -32.81 37.38 13.56
N ILE A 20 -31.78 38.15 13.20
CA ILE A 20 -30.84 37.82 12.11
C ILE A 20 -30.02 36.57 12.46
N GLY A 21 -29.58 36.43 13.72
CA GLY A 21 -28.86 35.25 14.19
C GLY A 21 -29.71 33.97 14.13
N LEU A 22 -30.97 34.04 14.59
CA LEU A 22 -31.93 32.94 14.51
C LEU A 22 -32.31 32.61 13.06
N ALA A 23 -32.55 33.62 12.22
CA ALA A 23 -32.84 33.41 10.80
C ALA A 23 -31.64 32.79 10.06
N GLY A 24 -30.42 33.24 10.36
CA GLY A 24 -29.19 32.64 9.83
C GLY A 24 -28.99 31.19 10.28
N ALA A 25 -29.25 30.89 11.55
CA ALA A 25 -29.22 29.53 12.08
C ALA A 25 -30.30 28.64 11.45
N VAL A 26 -31.53 29.13 11.28
CA VAL A 26 -32.62 28.40 10.64
C VAL A 26 -32.33 28.17 9.15
N VAL A 27 -31.83 29.17 8.42
CA VAL A 27 -31.43 29.01 7.01
C VAL A 27 -30.27 28.02 6.89
N LEU A 28 -29.29 28.04 7.79
CA LEU A 28 -28.19 27.08 7.83
C LEU A 28 -28.68 25.65 8.14
N VAL A 29 -29.58 25.51 9.12
CA VAL A 29 -30.21 24.23 9.48
C VAL A 29 -31.06 23.70 8.33
N GLU A 30 -31.83 24.55 7.67
CA GLU A 30 -32.75 24.18 6.58
C GLU A 30 -32.00 23.90 5.27
N THR A 31 -30.91 24.64 4.96
CA THR A 31 -30.00 24.30 3.84
C THR A 31 -29.23 23.01 4.09
N ARG A 32 -28.84 22.73 5.34
CA ARG A 32 -28.24 21.44 5.74
C ARG A 32 -29.26 20.30 5.65
N ARG A 33 -30.52 20.54 6.04
CA ARG A 33 -31.64 19.59 5.96
C ARG A 33 -32.02 19.25 4.51
N ARG A 34 -31.99 20.24 3.60
CA ARG A 34 -32.25 20.04 2.16
C ARG A 34 -31.14 19.29 1.42
N ARG A 35 -29.87 19.37 1.87
CA ARG A 35 -28.78 18.51 1.33
C ARG A 35 -28.88 17.04 1.77
N CYS A 36 -29.64 16.74 2.83
CA CYS A 36 -29.71 15.40 3.43
C CYS A 36 -30.88 14.52 2.98
N ARG A 37 -31.66 14.88 1.94
CA ARG A 37 -32.82 14.08 1.52
C ARG A 37 -32.55 13.28 0.23
N LYS A 38 -31.58 12.38 0.29
CA LYS A 38 -31.62 11.13 -0.49
C LYS A 38 -32.13 10.04 0.46
N LEU A 39 -33.07 9.22 0.01
CA LEU A 39 -33.48 8.01 0.74
C LEU A 39 -32.21 7.22 1.13
N PRO A 40 -32.07 6.72 2.37
CA PRO A 40 -30.91 5.91 2.75
C PRO A 40 -30.84 4.74 1.79
N LYS A 41 -29.68 4.53 1.14
CA LYS A 41 -29.44 3.25 0.47
C LYS A 41 -29.57 2.16 1.54
N GLU A 42 -30.22 1.04 1.22
CA GLU A 42 -30.42 -0.08 2.16
C GLU A 42 -29.09 -0.58 2.77
N ASP A 43 -27.97 -0.36 2.06
CA ASP A 43 -26.63 -0.76 2.46
C ASP A 43 -25.77 0.38 3.03
N PHE A 44 -26.36 1.53 3.35
CA PHE A 44 -25.67 2.74 3.81
C PHE A 44 -24.61 3.27 2.82
N GLY A 45 -24.64 2.82 1.56
CA GLY A 45 -23.61 3.11 0.56
C GLY A 45 -22.29 2.40 0.82
N ALA A 46 -22.29 1.31 1.58
CA ALA A 46 -21.07 0.57 1.93
C ALA A 46 -20.42 -0.15 0.74
N PHE A 47 -21.19 -0.52 -0.28
CA PHE A 47 -20.73 -1.36 -1.39
C PHE A 47 -20.53 -0.58 -2.69
N VAL A 48 -19.43 -0.89 -3.38
CA VAL A 48 -19.22 -0.52 -4.79
C VAL A 48 -19.94 -1.52 -5.69
N GLU A 49 -19.87 -2.80 -5.32
CA GLU A 49 -20.43 -3.91 -6.08
C GLU A 49 -20.80 -5.04 -5.12
N ARG A 50 -22.01 -5.60 -5.28
CA ARG A 50 -22.45 -6.76 -4.49
C ARG A 50 -22.43 -8.01 -5.35
N PHE A 51 -21.86 -9.06 -4.81
CA PHE A 51 -21.83 -10.40 -5.38
C PHE A 51 -21.62 -11.39 -4.23
N GLU A 52 -21.96 -12.66 -4.46
CA GLU A 52 -21.71 -13.73 -3.50
C GLU A 52 -20.63 -14.66 -4.02
N LEU A 53 -19.54 -14.79 -3.26
CA LEU A 53 -18.61 -15.90 -3.42
C LEU A 53 -18.94 -16.92 -2.34
N LEU A 54 -19.49 -18.03 -2.79
CA LEU A 54 -19.84 -19.14 -1.91
C LEU A 54 -18.58 -19.83 -1.38
N PRO A 55 -18.68 -20.50 -0.21
CA PRO A 55 -17.57 -21.26 0.33
C PRO A 55 -17.07 -22.33 -0.63
N ILE A 56 -15.76 -22.56 -0.65
CA ILE A 56 -15.17 -23.62 -1.47
C ILE A 56 -15.34 -24.94 -0.73
N PRO A 57 -16.01 -25.95 -1.31
CA PRO A 57 -16.18 -27.26 -0.66
C PRO A 57 -14.82 -27.88 -0.33
N GLN A 58 -14.63 -28.29 0.93
CA GLN A 58 -13.44 -29.02 1.37
C GLN A 58 -13.87 -30.43 1.82
N PRO A 59 -13.28 -31.51 1.27
CA PRO A 59 -13.52 -32.86 1.78
C PRO A 59 -12.86 -33.00 3.16
N ASP A 60 -13.63 -33.50 4.14
CA ASP A 60 -13.17 -33.91 5.48
C ASP A 60 -12.50 -32.83 6.37
N GLN A 61 -12.80 -31.54 6.18
CA GLN A 61 -12.37 -30.49 7.11
C GLN A 61 -13.54 -29.78 7.80
N THR A 62 -13.46 -29.66 9.12
CA THR A 62 -14.31 -28.74 9.89
C THR A 62 -14.06 -27.31 9.43
N GLN A 63 -15.02 -26.75 8.70
CA GLN A 63 -15.00 -25.36 8.27
C GLN A 63 -15.31 -24.44 9.45
N THR A 64 -14.28 -23.76 9.98
CA THR A 64 -14.37 -23.00 11.23
C THR A 64 -15.09 -21.65 11.11
N LEU A 65 -15.31 -21.20 9.87
CA LEU A 65 -15.99 -19.96 9.50
C LEU A 65 -17.32 -20.21 8.78
N SER A 66 -17.85 -21.44 8.79
CA SER A 66 -19.18 -21.74 8.26
C SER A 66 -20.21 -20.78 8.84
N SER A 67 -21.17 -20.37 8.01
CA SER A 67 -22.23 -19.39 8.32
C SER A 67 -21.79 -17.94 8.52
N LEU A 68 -20.49 -17.64 8.49
CA LEU A 68 -20.02 -16.26 8.56
C LEU A 68 -19.96 -15.63 7.17
N SER A 69 -20.36 -14.36 7.12
CA SER A 69 -20.31 -13.50 5.95
C SER A 69 -19.23 -12.44 6.10
N PHE A 70 -18.57 -12.09 5.00
CA PHE A 70 -17.58 -11.02 4.98
C PHE A 70 -17.63 -10.16 3.73
N ALA A 71 -17.14 -8.93 3.85
CA ALA A 71 -16.94 -8.03 2.72
C ALA A 71 -15.45 -7.72 2.53
N ILE A 72 -15.07 -7.35 1.32
CA ILE A 72 -13.68 -7.02 0.98
C ILE A 72 -13.59 -5.59 0.48
N LYS A 73 -12.56 -4.85 0.89
CA LYS A 73 -12.23 -3.56 0.29
C LYS A 73 -12.01 -3.71 -1.22
N ASP A 74 -12.38 -2.70 -2.02
CA ASP A 74 -12.18 -2.73 -3.48
C ASP A 74 -10.71 -2.59 -3.93
N ILE A 75 -9.82 -3.33 -3.28
CA ILE A 75 -8.38 -3.42 -3.54
C ILE A 75 -7.92 -4.89 -3.66
N PHE A 76 -8.77 -5.84 -3.26
CA PHE A 76 -8.49 -7.27 -3.34
C PHE A 76 -9.02 -7.87 -4.64
N ASP A 77 -8.18 -8.67 -5.31
CA ASP A 77 -8.52 -9.39 -6.52
C ASP A 77 -9.48 -10.55 -6.25
N VAL A 78 -10.45 -10.69 -7.14
CA VAL A 78 -11.40 -11.80 -7.18
C VAL A 78 -11.45 -12.29 -8.62
N LYS A 79 -11.24 -13.59 -8.83
CA LYS A 79 -11.24 -14.18 -10.16
C LYS A 79 -12.52 -13.84 -10.93
N GLY A 80 -12.37 -13.29 -12.14
CA GLY A 80 -13.50 -12.88 -13.00
C GLY A 80 -14.12 -11.53 -12.65
N TYR A 81 -13.54 -10.78 -11.72
CA TYR A 81 -13.96 -9.41 -11.40
C TYR A 81 -12.80 -8.44 -11.64
N VAL A 82 -13.12 -7.22 -12.06
CA VAL A 82 -12.13 -6.14 -12.14
C VAL A 82 -12.05 -5.43 -10.78
N THR A 83 -10.86 -5.38 -10.19
CA THR A 83 -10.61 -4.62 -8.96
C THR A 83 -10.57 -3.13 -9.27
N GLY A 84 -11.47 -2.35 -8.67
CA GLY A 84 -11.72 -0.96 -9.05
C GLY A 84 -10.84 0.06 -8.35
N PHE A 85 -10.17 -0.30 -7.25
CA PHE A 85 -9.30 0.57 -6.48
C PHE A 85 -9.95 1.89 -6.03
N GLY A 86 -11.28 1.88 -5.84
CA GLY A 86 -12.04 3.09 -5.53
C GLY A 86 -12.16 4.08 -6.68
N ASN A 87 -11.81 3.71 -7.92
CA ASN A 87 -11.87 4.58 -9.09
C ASN A 87 -12.51 3.87 -10.33
N PRO A 88 -13.61 4.40 -10.90
CA PRO A 88 -14.28 3.77 -12.04
C PRO A 88 -13.50 3.88 -13.36
N HIS A 89 -12.59 4.85 -13.49
CA HIS A 89 -11.67 4.91 -14.63
C HIS A 89 -10.61 3.80 -14.53
N TRP A 90 -10.05 3.58 -13.33
CA TRP A 90 -9.17 2.44 -13.06
C TRP A 90 -9.86 1.12 -13.39
N LYS A 91 -11.09 0.91 -12.89
CA LYS A 91 -11.89 -0.29 -13.21
C LYS A 91 -12.11 -0.48 -14.72
N ARG A 92 -12.20 0.60 -15.50
CA ARG A 92 -12.43 0.53 -16.96
C ARG A 92 -11.18 0.17 -17.74
N THR A 93 -10.01 0.59 -17.26
CA THR A 93 -8.72 0.39 -17.96
C THR A 93 -8.02 -0.90 -17.58
N HIS A 94 -8.51 -1.63 -16.58
CA HIS A 94 -7.92 -2.88 -16.11
C HIS A 94 -8.80 -4.07 -16.45
N SER A 95 -8.17 -5.21 -16.73
CA SER A 95 -8.84 -6.47 -17.01
C SER A 95 -9.29 -7.16 -15.71
N GLU A 96 -10.19 -8.12 -15.85
CA GLU A 96 -10.58 -9.00 -14.76
C GLU A 96 -9.37 -9.73 -14.18
N ALA A 97 -9.38 -9.96 -12.86
CA ALA A 97 -8.32 -10.71 -12.21
C ALA A 97 -8.38 -12.19 -12.63
N GLY A 98 -7.23 -12.77 -12.98
CA GLY A 98 -7.12 -14.19 -13.33
C GLY A 98 -7.17 -15.12 -12.10
N LYS A 99 -6.91 -14.60 -10.91
CA LYS A 99 -6.89 -15.33 -9.64
C LYS A 99 -7.52 -14.49 -8.52
N THR A 100 -8.11 -15.17 -7.55
CA THR A 100 -8.59 -14.56 -6.32
C THR A 100 -7.44 -14.39 -5.32
N ALA A 101 -7.44 -13.30 -4.56
CA ALA A 101 -6.44 -13.05 -3.52
C ALA A 101 -6.30 -14.24 -2.55
N ILE A 102 -5.08 -14.50 -2.08
CA ILE A 102 -4.79 -15.68 -1.24
C ILE A 102 -5.61 -15.64 0.06
N VAL A 103 -5.69 -14.46 0.70
CA VAL A 103 -6.49 -14.26 1.91
C VAL A 103 -7.98 -14.54 1.70
N ILE A 104 -8.53 -14.14 0.56
CA ILE A 104 -9.95 -14.38 0.24
C ILE A 104 -10.17 -15.87 0.00
N THR A 105 -9.30 -16.50 -0.80
CA THR A 105 -9.37 -17.94 -1.07
C THR A 105 -9.31 -18.74 0.23
N ALA A 106 -8.44 -18.36 1.17
CA ALA A 106 -8.34 -19.00 2.47
C ALA A 106 -9.63 -18.87 3.30
N LEU A 107 -10.27 -17.69 3.30
CA LEU A 107 -11.53 -17.47 4.00
C LEU A 107 -12.68 -18.29 3.39
N LEU A 108 -12.77 -18.33 2.06
CA LEU A 108 -13.79 -19.12 1.34
C LEU A 108 -13.63 -20.62 1.57
N SER A 109 -12.40 -21.14 1.54
CA SER A 109 -12.12 -22.56 1.85
C SER A 109 -12.48 -22.94 3.28
N ASN A 110 -12.48 -21.98 4.21
CA ASN A 110 -12.84 -22.20 5.61
C ASN A 110 -14.33 -22.02 5.92
N GLY A 111 -15.19 -21.87 4.90
CA GLY A 111 -16.65 -21.85 5.09
C GLY A 111 -17.29 -20.45 5.06
N ALA A 112 -16.50 -19.38 4.95
CA ALA A 112 -17.04 -18.03 4.94
C ALA A 112 -17.60 -17.65 3.56
N THR A 113 -18.63 -16.80 3.52
CA THR A 113 -19.23 -16.28 2.28
C THR A 113 -18.83 -14.82 2.07
N CYS A 114 -18.26 -14.47 0.91
CA CYS A 114 -17.96 -13.07 0.59
C CYS A 114 -19.17 -12.41 -0.07
N VAL A 115 -19.62 -11.24 0.40
CA VAL A 115 -20.87 -10.59 -0.06
C VAL A 115 -20.65 -9.30 -0.88
N GLY A 116 -19.40 -9.04 -1.29
CA GLY A 116 -19.08 -8.00 -2.27
C GLY A 116 -17.88 -7.13 -1.93
N LYS A 117 -17.66 -6.14 -2.81
CA LYS A 117 -16.59 -5.15 -2.74
C LYS A 117 -17.08 -3.85 -2.12
N THR A 118 -16.37 -3.34 -1.13
CA THR A 118 -16.77 -2.16 -0.36
C THR A 118 -16.12 -0.88 -0.87
N VAL A 119 -16.81 0.25 -0.67
CA VAL A 119 -16.30 1.59 -0.93
C VAL A 119 -15.02 1.83 -0.14
N MET A 120 -14.13 2.60 -0.76
CA MET A 120 -12.86 3.02 -0.18
C MET A 120 -12.49 4.40 -0.72
N ASP A 121 -11.61 5.10 0.00
CA ASP A 121 -10.96 6.31 -0.54
C ASP A 121 -10.18 5.93 -1.80
N GLU A 122 -10.20 6.84 -2.78
CA GLU A 122 -9.61 6.62 -4.09
C GLU A 122 -8.13 6.23 -3.98
N PHE A 123 -7.73 5.13 -4.61
CA PHE A 123 -6.36 4.59 -4.56
C PHE A 123 -5.82 4.31 -3.15
N SER A 124 -6.69 4.15 -2.14
CA SER A 124 -6.35 4.11 -0.72
C SER A 124 -5.71 5.40 -0.17
N PHE A 125 -5.68 6.49 -0.93
CA PHE A 125 -5.17 7.78 -0.48
C PHE A 125 -6.27 8.59 0.20
N GLY A 126 -6.48 8.30 1.47
CA GLY A 126 -7.39 9.08 2.30
C GLY A 126 -7.66 8.42 3.64
N ILE A 127 -8.13 9.23 4.57
CA ILE A 127 -8.53 8.80 5.93
C ILE A 127 -9.95 9.23 6.27
N SER A 128 -10.64 9.95 5.37
CA SER A 128 -11.98 10.48 5.65
C SER A 128 -13.08 9.51 5.24
N GLY A 129 -12.84 8.64 4.27
CA GLY A 129 -13.87 7.74 3.75
C GLY A 129 -14.65 8.31 2.57
N GLU A 130 -14.28 9.51 2.13
CA GLU A 130 -14.95 10.22 1.05
C GLU A 130 -14.46 9.73 -0.31
N ASN A 131 -15.39 9.36 -1.19
CA ASN A 131 -15.09 8.99 -2.56
C ASN A 131 -15.95 9.79 -3.52
N LYS A 132 -15.33 10.52 -4.46
CA LYS A 132 -16.03 11.39 -5.42
C LYS A 132 -16.97 10.62 -6.36
N PHE A 133 -16.62 9.37 -6.69
CA PHE A 133 -17.32 8.57 -7.68
C PHE A 133 -18.44 7.73 -7.06
N TYR A 134 -18.13 7.07 -5.94
CA TYR A 134 -19.06 6.15 -5.28
C TYR A 134 -19.86 6.81 -4.14
N GLY A 135 -19.48 8.02 -3.76
CA GLY A 135 -20.03 8.73 -2.61
C GLY A 135 -19.32 8.35 -1.30
N THR A 136 -19.77 8.96 -0.21
CA THR A 136 -19.27 8.66 1.15
C THR A 136 -20.24 7.71 1.83
N PRO A 137 -19.80 6.53 2.31
CA PRO A 137 -20.64 5.64 3.11
C PRO A 137 -21.18 6.34 4.35
N ILE A 138 -22.44 6.09 4.69
CA ILE A 138 -23.11 6.72 5.84
C ILE A 138 -22.76 5.91 7.09
N ASN A 139 -22.13 6.56 8.06
CA ASN A 139 -21.89 5.94 9.37
C ASN A 139 -23.25 5.65 10.05
N PRO A 140 -23.57 4.38 10.39
CA PRO A 140 -24.88 4.00 10.90
C PRO A 140 -25.16 4.53 12.32
N TYR A 141 -24.11 4.83 13.09
CA TYR A 141 -24.23 5.38 14.44
C TYR A 141 -24.22 6.91 14.45
N LEU A 142 -23.51 7.53 13.51
CA LEU A 142 -23.36 8.98 13.40
C LEU A 142 -23.55 9.44 11.95
N THR A 143 -24.79 9.44 11.48
CA THR A 143 -25.15 9.67 10.07
C THR A 143 -24.73 11.03 9.49
N SER A 144 -24.46 12.02 10.34
CA SER A 144 -23.95 13.34 9.94
C SER A 144 -22.41 13.45 9.90
N SER A 145 -21.70 12.38 10.24
CA SER A 145 -20.25 12.32 10.36
C SER A 145 -19.66 11.37 9.33
N ILE A 146 -18.42 11.64 8.95
CA ILE A 146 -17.67 10.75 8.05
C ILE A 146 -17.37 9.40 8.75
N PRO A 147 -17.35 8.29 8.00
CA PRO A 147 -17.06 6.96 8.54
C PRO A 147 -15.56 6.72 8.78
N GLY A 148 -14.68 7.59 8.27
CA GLY A 148 -13.23 7.38 8.24
C GLY A 148 -12.80 6.50 7.07
N GLY A 149 -11.48 6.39 6.83
CA GLY A 149 -10.93 5.72 5.65
C GLY A 149 -9.48 5.20 5.84
N SER A 150 -8.89 4.52 4.86
CA SER A 150 -9.43 4.30 3.52
C SER A 150 -10.40 3.11 3.38
N SER A 151 -10.63 2.31 4.42
CA SER A 151 -11.55 1.15 4.39
C SER A 151 -12.96 1.52 4.86
N SER A 152 -13.52 2.61 4.31
CA SER A 152 -14.77 3.23 4.78
C SER A 152 -15.98 2.32 4.66
N GLY A 153 -16.20 1.74 3.47
CA GLY A 153 -17.30 0.82 3.23
C GLY A 153 -17.15 -0.47 4.03
N SER A 154 -15.92 -0.95 4.27
CA SER A 154 -15.65 -2.14 5.09
C SER A 154 -16.13 -1.92 6.53
N ALA A 155 -15.80 -0.77 7.11
CA ALA A 155 -16.24 -0.44 8.46
C ALA A 155 -17.75 -0.20 8.53
N VAL A 156 -18.34 0.53 7.58
CA VAL A 156 -19.80 0.75 7.55
C VAL A 156 -20.56 -0.56 7.38
N ALA A 157 -20.08 -1.49 6.54
CA ALA A 157 -20.72 -2.80 6.35
C ALA A 157 -20.77 -3.61 7.65
N VAL A 158 -19.68 -3.62 8.42
CA VAL A 158 -19.63 -4.28 9.74
C VAL A 158 -20.48 -3.54 10.77
N ALA A 159 -20.37 -2.21 10.82
CA ALA A 159 -21.08 -1.37 11.78
C ALA A 159 -22.61 -1.45 11.61
N ALA A 160 -23.08 -1.54 10.36
CA ALA A 160 -24.48 -1.70 10.00
C ALA A 160 -24.94 -3.17 10.05
N ARG A 161 -24.09 -4.11 10.49
CA ARG A 161 -24.37 -5.55 10.56
C ARG A 161 -24.81 -6.16 9.22
N LEU A 162 -24.26 -5.65 8.13
CA LEU A 162 -24.44 -6.21 6.79
C LEU A 162 -23.53 -7.42 6.55
N VAL A 163 -22.46 -7.55 7.36
CA VAL A 163 -21.51 -8.66 7.39
C VAL A 163 -20.98 -8.87 8.81
N ASP A 164 -20.47 -10.08 9.10
CA ASP A 164 -19.87 -10.41 10.40
C ASP A 164 -18.47 -9.82 10.58
N PHE A 165 -17.70 -9.76 9.50
CA PHE A 165 -16.40 -9.10 9.46
C PHE A 165 -16.09 -8.55 8.06
N ALA A 166 -15.10 -7.67 7.94
CA ALA A 166 -14.65 -7.18 6.65
C ALA A 166 -13.12 -7.12 6.59
N ILE A 167 -12.57 -7.31 5.39
CA ILE A 167 -11.14 -7.31 5.13
C ILE A 167 -10.76 -6.04 4.36
N GLY A 168 -9.76 -5.33 4.88
CA GLY A 168 -9.20 -4.11 4.31
C GLY A 168 -7.68 -4.13 4.30
N THR A 169 -7.09 -3.02 3.86
CA THR A 169 -5.65 -2.76 3.97
C THR A 169 -5.42 -1.63 4.95
N ASP A 170 -4.49 -1.79 5.89
CA ASP A 170 -4.07 -0.79 6.88
C ASP A 170 -2.60 -0.40 6.65
N THR A 171 -2.41 0.66 5.85
CA THR A 171 -1.09 1.24 5.57
C THR A 171 -0.70 2.22 6.69
N THR A 172 -1.58 3.17 7.02
CA THR A 172 -1.34 4.24 8.00
C THR A 172 -2.46 4.36 9.03
N GLY A 173 -3.29 3.32 9.18
CA GLY A 173 -4.52 3.35 9.97
C GLY A 173 -5.79 3.12 9.15
N CYS A 174 -5.67 2.75 7.88
CA CYS A 174 -6.81 2.69 6.96
C CYS A 174 -7.91 1.67 7.35
N VAL A 175 -7.67 0.76 8.30
CA VAL A 175 -8.70 -0.11 8.91
C VAL A 175 -9.02 0.35 10.34
N ARG A 176 -8.02 0.78 11.11
CA ARG A 176 -8.19 1.21 12.51
C ARG A 176 -8.94 2.54 12.66
N ILE A 177 -8.68 3.52 11.80
CA ILE A 177 -9.35 4.83 11.79
C ILE A 177 -10.85 4.67 11.56
N PRO A 178 -11.31 4.02 10.47
CA PRO A 178 -12.74 3.85 10.26
C PRO A 178 -13.38 2.92 11.30
N ALA A 179 -12.63 1.98 11.89
CA ALA A 179 -13.11 1.19 13.01
C ALA A 179 -13.48 2.07 14.22
N ALA A 180 -12.56 2.98 14.59
CA ALA A 180 -12.78 3.91 15.70
C ALA A 180 -13.97 4.85 15.44
N PHE A 181 -14.11 5.35 14.21
CA PHE A 181 -15.18 6.27 13.84
C PHE A 181 -16.55 5.59 13.78
N CYS A 182 -16.58 4.32 13.36
CA CYS A 182 -17.80 3.52 13.25
C CYS A 182 -18.11 2.69 14.50
N GLY A 183 -17.33 2.82 15.58
CA GLY A 183 -17.58 2.12 16.85
C GLY A 183 -17.42 0.60 16.79
N ILE A 184 -16.50 0.11 15.96
CA ILE A 184 -16.23 -1.33 15.77
C ILE A 184 -14.76 -1.65 16.06
N LEU A 185 -14.41 -2.94 16.05
CA LEU A 185 -13.02 -3.36 16.17
C LEU A 185 -12.30 -3.22 14.84
N GLY A 186 -11.04 -2.78 14.92
CA GLY A 186 -10.09 -2.77 13.81
C GLY A 186 -8.81 -3.46 14.26
N PHE A 187 -8.54 -4.63 13.71
CA PHE A 187 -7.34 -5.40 13.99
C PHE A 187 -6.38 -5.28 12.81
N ARG A 188 -5.23 -4.65 13.07
CA ARG A 188 -4.07 -4.68 12.18
C ARG A 188 -3.10 -5.73 12.71
N PRO A 189 -2.94 -6.88 12.05
CA PRO A 189 -1.87 -7.84 12.35
C PRO A 189 -0.49 -7.21 12.16
N SER A 190 0.58 -7.88 12.56
CA SER A 190 1.91 -7.41 12.15
C SER A 190 2.07 -7.49 10.63
N HIS A 191 2.93 -6.64 10.09
CA HIS A 191 3.16 -6.54 8.66
C HIS A 191 3.64 -7.88 8.08
N GLY A 192 3.19 -8.24 6.87
CA GLY A 192 3.60 -9.46 6.16
C GLY A 192 2.99 -10.78 6.65
N VAL A 193 2.32 -10.78 7.80
CA VAL A 193 1.66 -11.96 8.40
C VAL A 193 0.57 -12.52 7.50
N VAL A 194 -0.25 -11.63 6.96
CA VAL A 194 -1.30 -11.98 6.00
C VAL A 194 -0.76 -11.68 4.61
N SER A 195 -0.84 -12.65 3.71
CA SER A 195 -0.41 -12.49 2.33
C SER A 195 -1.12 -11.33 1.63
N THR A 196 -0.34 -10.48 0.97
CA THR A 196 -0.81 -9.40 0.08
C THR A 196 -0.88 -9.84 -1.39
N ILE A 197 -0.69 -11.13 -1.70
CA ILE A 197 -0.82 -11.65 -3.07
C ILE A 197 -2.28 -11.51 -3.53
N GLY A 198 -2.47 -10.82 -4.66
CA GLY A 198 -3.80 -10.45 -5.17
C GLY A 198 -4.39 -9.22 -4.46
N VAL A 199 -3.55 -8.35 -3.91
CA VAL A 199 -3.95 -7.06 -3.34
C VAL A 199 -3.23 -5.96 -4.11
N LEU A 200 -3.97 -4.98 -4.64
CA LEU A 200 -3.33 -3.83 -5.29
C LEU A 200 -2.51 -3.05 -4.27
N PRO A 201 -1.24 -2.74 -4.57
CA PRO A 201 -0.38 -2.05 -3.62
C PRO A 201 -0.71 -0.55 -3.54
N ASN A 202 -0.74 -0.02 -2.32
CA ASN A 202 -0.72 1.40 -2.04
C ASN A 202 0.70 1.85 -1.67
N ALA A 203 1.25 1.27 -0.60
CA ALA A 203 2.65 1.38 -0.23
C ALA A 203 3.13 0.01 0.28
N GLN A 204 3.73 -0.79 -0.61
CA GLN A 204 4.04 -2.21 -0.35
C GLN A 204 4.82 -2.49 0.94
N SER A 205 5.67 -1.54 1.38
CA SER A 205 6.45 -1.66 2.61
C SER A 205 5.65 -1.45 3.89
N LEU A 206 4.43 -0.90 3.79
CA LEU A 206 3.55 -0.54 4.91
C LEU A 206 2.21 -1.28 4.87
N ASP A 207 1.80 -1.74 3.69
CA ASP A 207 0.50 -2.35 3.44
C ASP A 207 0.32 -3.66 4.21
N THR A 208 -0.64 -3.65 5.13
CA THR A 208 -1.01 -4.85 5.90
C THR A 208 -2.47 -5.17 5.67
N VAL A 209 -2.77 -6.41 5.28
CA VAL A 209 -4.16 -6.89 5.26
C VAL A 209 -4.65 -6.97 6.71
N ALA A 210 -5.73 -6.25 6.98
CA ALA A 210 -6.29 -6.02 8.30
C ALA A 210 -7.80 -6.22 8.26
N MET A 211 -8.43 -6.27 9.43
CA MET A 211 -9.81 -6.72 9.54
C MET A 211 -10.65 -5.89 10.51
N ASN A 212 -11.91 -5.68 10.13
CA ASN A 212 -12.94 -5.06 10.94
C ASN A 212 -13.93 -6.11 11.44
N SER A 213 -14.39 -6.00 12.69
CA SER A 213 -15.48 -6.85 13.22
C SER A 213 -16.17 -6.17 14.41
N THR A 214 -17.32 -6.67 14.86
CA THR A 214 -17.99 -6.20 16.08
C THR A 214 -17.36 -6.83 17.33
N HIS A 215 -17.62 -6.28 18.52
CA HIS A 215 -17.04 -6.83 19.75
C HIS A 215 -17.52 -8.26 20.06
N ASP A 216 -18.69 -8.66 19.56
CA ASP A 216 -19.25 -10.00 19.76
C ASP A 216 -18.41 -11.11 19.09
N HIS A 217 -17.54 -10.74 18.15
CA HIS A 217 -16.76 -11.65 17.31
C HIS A 217 -15.24 -11.61 17.56
N VAL A 218 -14.76 -11.08 18.71
CA VAL A 218 -13.32 -11.04 19.06
C VAL A 218 -12.65 -12.42 18.96
N LYS A 219 -13.36 -13.50 19.31
CA LYS A 219 -12.85 -14.88 19.21
C LYS A 219 -12.52 -15.29 17.77
N THR A 220 -13.12 -14.66 16.77
CA THR A 220 -12.84 -14.88 15.34
C THR A 220 -11.44 -14.40 14.96
N LEU A 221 -10.91 -13.34 15.60
CA LEU A 221 -9.53 -12.88 15.37
C LEU A 221 -8.49 -13.90 15.83
N TYR A 222 -8.74 -14.57 16.96
CA TYR A 222 -7.89 -15.67 17.44
C TYR A 222 -7.92 -16.88 16.51
N LYS A 223 -9.08 -17.20 15.91
CA LYS A 223 -9.20 -18.26 14.91
C LYS A 223 -8.34 -17.95 13.68
N VAL A 224 -8.44 -16.74 13.11
CA VAL A 224 -7.63 -16.34 11.94
C VAL A 224 -6.13 -16.44 12.22
N ARG A 225 -5.67 -15.95 13.39
CA ARG A 225 -4.26 -16.12 13.79
C ARG A 225 -3.85 -17.59 13.88
N ASN A 226 -4.69 -18.43 14.46
CA ASN A 226 -4.43 -19.87 14.60
C ASN A 226 -4.36 -20.56 13.23
N GLU A 227 -5.19 -20.15 12.27
CA GLU A 227 -5.15 -20.67 10.90
C GLU A 227 -3.82 -20.34 10.19
N MET A 228 -3.21 -19.17 10.45
CA MET A 228 -1.90 -18.85 9.88
C MET A 228 -0.77 -19.71 10.43
N ARG A 229 -0.84 -20.04 11.72
CA ARG A 229 0.05 -21.02 12.35
C ARG A 229 -0.09 -22.39 11.68
N VAL A 230 -1.32 -22.85 11.44
CA VAL A 230 -1.59 -24.11 10.74
C VAL A 230 -1.06 -24.08 9.30
N ALA A 231 -1.24 -22.96 8.59
CA ALA A 231 -0.74 -22.80 7.22
C ALA A 231 0.79 -22.87 7.13
N PHE A 232 1.51 -22.22 8.06
CA PHE A 232 2.97 -22.29 8.13
C PHE A 232 3.46 -23.70 8.50
N GLN A 233 2.76 -24.37 9.42
CA GLN A 233 3.08 -25.76 9.77
C GLN A 233 2.88 -26.71 8.60
N ARG A 234 1.86 -26.51 7.76
CA ARG A 234 1.68 -27.29 6.51
C ARG A 234 2.78 -27.01 5.48
N LEU A 235 3.24 -25.77 5.40
CA LEU A 235 4.29 -25.35 4.46
C LEU A 235 5.64 -25.97 4.83
N LEU A 236 6.03 -25.86 6.10
CA LEU A 236 7.29 -26.38 6.60
C LEU A 236 7.25 -27.88 6.86
N LYS A 237 6.08 -28.49 7.05
CA LYS A 237 5.95 -29.90 7.48
C LYS A 237 6.79 -30.14 8.75
N ASP A 238 7.20 -31.38 9.00
CA ASP A 238 7.93 -31.74 10.22
C ASP A 238 9.46 -31.51 10.09
N ASP A 239 9.98 -31.44 8.86
CA ASP A 239 11.41 -31.42 8.54
C ASP A 239 11.84 -30.23 7.65
N GLY A 240 10.94 -29.32 7.32
CA GLY A 240 11.25 -28.15 6.51
C GLY A 240 11.88 -27.02 7.29
N ILE A 241 12.80 -26.32 6.62
CA ILE A 241 13.47 -25.13 7.12
C ILE A 241 13.34 -24.02 6.09
N LEU A 242 12.77 -22.89 6.51
CA LEU A 242 12.78 -21.66 5.74
C LEU A 242 14.07 -20.89 6.04
N VAL A 243 14.82 -20.56 4.99
CA VAL A 243 16.07 -19.79 5.10
C VAL A 243 15.86 -18.40 4.51
N ILE A 244 16.08 -17.36 5.32
CA ILE A 244 15.94 -15.95 4.92
C ILE A 244 17.10 -15.13 5.49
N PRO A 245 17.40 -13.93 4.97
CA PRO A 245 18.27 -12.98 5.68
C PRO A 245 17.72 -12.68 7.08
N THR A 246 18.59 -12.63 8.10
CA THR A 246 18.14 -12.28 9.47
C THR A 246 17.80 -10.80 9.57
N VAL A 247 18.59 -9.95 8.91
CA VAL A 247 18.42 -8.50 8.83
C VAL A 247 18.57 -8.06 7.38
N PRO A 248 17.89 -6.99 6.95
CA PRO A 248 17.84 -6.58 5.56
C PRO A 248 19.09 -5.81 5.10
N ASP A 249 19.83 -5.18 6.02
CA ASP A 249 20.99 -4.33 5.71
C ASP A 249 22.06 -4.42 6.81
N ASP A 250 23.21 -3.80 6.54
CA ASP A 250 24.37 -3.77 7.42
C ASP A 250 24.13 -3.05 8.76
N PRO A 251 24.92 -3.39 9.80
CA PRO A 251 24.87 -2.70 11.08
C PRO A 251 25.14 -1.20 10.95
N LEU A 252 24.31 -0.37 11.59
CA LEU A 252 24.53 1.07 11.63
C LEU A 252 25.80 1.43 12.44
N LYS A 253 26.54 2.44 11.96
CA LYS A 253 27.68 3.00 12.69
C LYS A 253 27.21 3.70 13.96
N ARG A 254 27.88 3.41 15.07
CA ARG A 254 27.63 4.02 16.39
C ARG A 254 27.77 5.55 16.31
N ASN A 255 26.90 6.29 17.01
CA ASN A 255 26.87 7.76 17.07
C ASN A 255 26.54 8.45 15.73
N THR A 256 25.77 7.81 14.86
CA THR A 256 25.17 8.50 13.71
C THR A 256 23.95 9.31 14.17
N ASP A 257 23.90 10.60 13.84
CA ASP A 257 22.77 11.50 14.15
C ASP A 257 21.47 11.11 13.40
N LYS A 258 21.59 10.21 12.41
CA LYS A 258 20.47 9.60 11.72
C LYS A 258 20.06 8.35 12.48
N GLY A 259 18.92 8.42 13.18
CA GLY A 259 18.22 7.22 13.64
C GLY A 259 17.87 6.29 12.47
N PHE A 260 17.45 5.06 12.78
CA PHE A 260 16.97 4.11 11.78
C PHE A 260 15.95 4.76 10.84
N SER A 261 16.06 4.49 9.52
CA SER A 261 15.00 4.86 8.59
C SER A 261 13.76 4.01 8.87
N SER A 262 12.57 4.56 8.63
CA SER A 262 11.32 3.78 8.69
C SER A 262 11.39 2.54 7.78
N GLU A 263 12.03 2.69 6.61
CA GLU A 263 12.24 1.62 5.63
C GLU A 263 13.14 0.48 6.14
N PHE A 264 14.17 0.80 6.94
CA PHE A 264 14.99 -0.22 7.61
C PHE A 264 14.14 -0.99 8.64
N HIS A 265 13.37 -0.28 9.46
CA HIS A 265 12.49 -0.91 10.44
C HIS A 265 11.45 -1.82 9.80
N ASP A 266 10.78 -1.36 8.74
CA ASP A 266 9.75 -2.14 8.05
C ASP A 266 10.31 -3.45 7.47
N ARG A 267 11.48 -3.38 6.82
CA ARG A 267 12.15 -4.57 6.28
C ARG A 267 12.67 -5.50 7.39
N ALA A 268 13.22 -4.95 8.47
CA ALA A 268 13.70 -5.74 9.61
C ALA A 268 12.56 -6.44 10.35
N PHE A 269 11.41 -5.78 10.51
CA PHE A 269 10.21 -6.39 11.08
C PHE A 269 9.58 -7.42 10.16
N ALA A 270 9.59 -7.23 8.84
CA ALA A 270 9.08 -8.22 7.89
C ALA A 270 9.82 -9.56 8.01
N LEU A 271 11.15 -9.54 8.22
CA LEU A 271 11.96 -10.75 8.39
C LEU A 271 11.80 -11.37 9.79
N SER A 272 11.84 -10.54 10.85
CA SER A 272 11.83 -11.02 12.24
C SER A 272 10.44 -11.41 12.78
N SER A 273 9.36 -10.88 12.20
CA SER A 273 7.99 -11.14 12.68
C SER A 273 7.43 -12.50 12.28
N ILE A 274 8.02 -13.16 11.28
CA ILE A 274 7.56 -14.46 10.74
C ILE A 274 7.47 -15.49 11.86
N ALA A 275 8.58 -15.75 12.57
CA ALA A 275 8.64 -16.75 13.63
C ALA A 275 7.75 -16.37 14.83
N SER A 276 7.73 -15.09 15.19
CA SER A 276 6.95 -14.59 16.32
C SER A 276 5.44 -14.83 16.17
N ILE A 277 4.93 -14.88 14.94
CA ILE A 277 3.48 -14.84 14.68
C ILE A 277 2.94 -16.19 14.22
N SER A 278 3.74 -16.95 13.47
CA SER A 278 3.47 -18.37 13.23
C SER A 278 3.67 -19.21 14.51
N GLY A 279 4.50 -18.74 15.45
CA GLY A 279 4.95 -19.51 16.61
C GLY A 279 6.07 -20.50 16.26
N CYS A 280 6.66 -20.39 15.07
CA CYS A 280 7.83 -21.16 14.66
C CYS A 280 9.08 -20.83 15.51
N CYS A 281 10.04 -21.77 15.56
CA CYS A 281 11.36 -21.50 16.12
C CYS A 281 12.28 -20.93 15.04
N GLN A 282 13.18 -20.02 15.43
CA GLN A 282 14.12 -19.33 14.53
C GLN A 282 15.50 -19.25 15.16
N VAL A 283 16.54 -19.48 14.36
CA VAL A 283 17.94 -19.30 14.76
C VAL A 283 18.66 -18.46 13.71
N ALA A 284 19.40 -17.44 14.16
CA ALA A 284 20.25 -16.63 13.30
C ALA A 284 21.66 -17.24 13.24
N ILE A 285 22.11 -17.58 12.05
CA ILE A 285 23.42 -18.16 11.76
C ILE A 285 24.32 -17.07 11.20
N PRO A 286 25.44 -16.74 11.87
CA PRO A 286 26.38 -15.75 11.36
C PRO A 286 27.10 -16.29 10.12
N LEU A 287 27.21 -15.46 9.10
CA LEU A 287 28.00 -15.72 7.90
C LEU A 287 29.36 -14.99 7.94
N GLY A 288 29.75 -14.46 9.10
CA GLY A 288 30.98 -13.68 9.25
C GLY A 288 30.85 -12.23 8.77
N CYS A 289 31.99 -11.53 8.77
CA CYS A 289 32.08 -10.12 8.40
C CYS A 289 33.14 -9.91 7.31
N HIS A 290 32.85 -9.07 6.32
CA HIS A 290 33.75 -8.72 5.23
C HIS A 290 33.70 -7.22 4.96
N LYS A 291 34.85 -6.53 5.01
CA LYS A 291 35.00 -5.09 4.71
C LYS A 291 33.89 -4.21 5.34
N ASP A 292 33.69 -4.35 6.65
CA ASP A 292 32.69 -3.64 7.48
C ASP A 292 31.22 -4.06 7.34
N CYS A 293 30.91 -5.06 6.50
CA CYS A 293 29.57 -5.65 6.37
C CYS A 293 29.50 -6.99 7.12
N CYS A 294 28.53 -7.17 8.01
CA CYS A 294 28.32 -8.43 8.73
C CYS A 294 26.97 -9.02 8.33
N ALA A 295 26.97 -10.26 7.85
CA ALA A 295 25.77 -10.93 7.35
C ALA A 295 25.36 -12.10 8.25
N SER A 296 24.07 -12.38 8.29
CA SER A 296 23.54 -13.58 8.91
C SER A 296 22.27 -14.04 8.21
N VAL A 297 22.01 -15.34 8.28
CA VAL A 297 20.79 -15.97 7.75
C VAL A 297 20.01 -16.60 8.88
N SER A 298 18.70 -16.45 8.84
CA SER A 298 17.76 -17.05 9.78
C SER A 298 17.24 -18.35 9.20
N PHE A 299 17.36 -19.42 9.98
CA PHE A 299 16.69 -20.69 9.72
C PHE A 299 15.43 -20.73 10.60
N ILE A 300 14.27 -20.97 9.99
CA ILE A 300 12.97 -21.00 10.66
C ILE A 300 12.35 -22.39 10.45
N SER A 301 11.96 -23.06 11.53
CA SER A 301 11.30 -24.38 11.48
C SER A 301 9.97 -24.39 12.23
N ALA A 302 9.22 -25.49 12.12
CA ALA A 302 7.89 -25.62 12.70
C ALA A 302 7.89 -25.41 14.23
N HIS A 303 6.73 -25.05 14.78
CA HIS A 303 6.58 -24.86 16.22
C HIS A 303 6.94 -26.14 17.00
N GLY A 304 7.82 -26.00 18.00
CA GLY A 304 8.28 -27.12 18.82
C GLY A 304 9.38 -27.98 18.19
N ALA A 305 9.87 -27.62 17.00
CA ALA A 305 10.96 -28.31 16.31
C ALA A 305 12.36 -27.82 16.71
N ASP A 306 12.51 -27.20 17.89
CA ASP A 306 13.75 -26.56 18.35
C ASP A 306 14.96 -27.50 18.31
N LYS A 307 14.78 -28.75 18.76
CA LYS A 307 15.85 -29.77 18.73
C LYS A 307 16.24 -30.14 17.31
N PHE A 308 15.27 -30.28 16.40
CA PHE A 308 15.53 -30.57 14.99
C PHE A 308 16.30 -29.41 14.37
N LEU A 309 15.82 -28.17 14.52
CA LEU A 309 16.44 -26.97 13.98
C LEU A 309 17.89 -26.81 14.47
N LEU A 310 18.15 -26.98 15.77
CA LEU A 310 19.49 -26.85 16.33
C LEU A 310 20.45 -27.98 15.88
N ASN A 311 19.96 -29.21 15.75
CA ASN A 311 20.76 -30.32 15.21
C ASN A 311 21.12 -30.06 13.75
N THR A 312 20.17 -29.60 12.93
CA THR A 312 20.44 -29.27 11.53
C THR A 312 21.45 -28.14 11.40
N VAL A 313 21.37 -27.12 12.26
CA VAL A 313 22.40 -26.07 12.29
C VAL A 313 23.76 -26.66 12.66
N LEU A 314 23.83 -27.50 13.69
CA LEU A 314 25.09 -28.14 14.11
C LEU A 314 25.74 -28.94 12.97
N ASP A 315 24.93 -29.73 12.24
CA ASP A 315 25.39 -30.57 11.14
C ASP A 315 25.85 -29.73 9.93
N MET A 316 25.16 -28.63 9.64
CA MET A 316 25.42 -27.80 8.45
C MET A 316 26.44 -26.68 8.68
N TYR A 317 26.71 -26.30 9.93
CA TYR A 317 27.45 -25.07 10.25
C TYR A 317 28.81 -25.01 9.54
N THR A 318 29.59 -26.08 9.63
CA THR A 318 30.94 -26.16 9.04
C THR A 318 30.89 -25.97 7.53
N THR A 319 29.95 -26.64 6.86
CA THR A 319 29.74 -26.52 5.41
C THR A 319 29.30 -25.12 5.01
N ILE A 320 28.43 -24.48 5.80
CA ILE A 320 28.02 -23.09 5.55
C ILE A 320 29.23 -22.15 5.63
N GLN A 321 30.09 -22.28 6.64
CA GLN A 321 31.29 -21.44 6.78
C GLN A 321 32.29 -21.64 5.63
N GLU A 322 32.45 -22.86 5.14
CA GLU A 322 33.29 -23.15 3.95
C GLU A 322 32.75 -22.44 2.70
N GLN A 323 31.45 -22.54 2.44
CA GLN A 323 30.82 -21.90 1.27
C GLN A 323 30.87 -20.37 1.34
N VAL A 324 30.71 -19.81 2.54
CA VAL A 324 30.89 -18.37 2.80
C VAL A 324 32.30 -17.91 2.45
N SER A 325 33.31 -18.70 2.84
CA SER A 325 34.72 -18.37 2.57
C SER A 325 35.00 -18.35 1.06
N VAL A 326 34.41 -19.28 0.30
CA VAL A 326 34.49 -19.31 -1.17
C VAL A 326 33.77 -18.10 -1.78
N ALA A 327 32.58 -17.75 -1.28
CA ALA A 327 31.80 -16.62 -1.76
C ALA A 327 32.51 -15.27 -1.55
N TYR A 328 33.22 -15.10 -0.42
CA TYR A 328 34.01 -13.90 -0.15
C TYR A 328 35.34 -13.82 -0.92
N ALA A 329 35.84 -14.94 -1.44
CA ALA A 329 37.05 -14.96 -2.27
C ALA A 329 36.78 -14.55 -3.74
N LEU A 330 35.51 -14.49 -4.17
CA LEU A 330 35.14 -14.04 -5.50
C LEU A 330 35.30 -12.51 -5.63
N PRO A 331 35.85 -11.99 -6.75
CA PRO A 331 35.93 -10.56 -6.99
C PRO A 331 34.52 -9.95 -7.02
N GLN A 332 34.23 -9.07 -6.05
CA GLN A 332 32.98 -8.32 -6.08
C GLN A 332 33.07 -7.18 -7.10
N PRO A 333 31.98 -6.87 -7.82
CA PRO A 333 31.94 -5.69 -8.68
C PRO A 333 32.10 -4.43 -7.83
N ASP A 334 33.17 -3.68 -8.08
CA ASP A 334 33.52 -2.45 -7.37
C ASP A 334 32.44 -1.37 -7.64
N THR A 335 31.45 -1.28 -6.76
CA THR A 335 30.26 -0.44 -6.94
C THR A 335 29.99 0.49 -5.76
N ASN A 336 30.48 0.21 -4.55
CA ASN A 336 30.04 0.92 -3.34
C ASN A 336 30.62 2.34 -3.16
N GLY A 337 31.88 2.60 -3.53
CA GLY A 337 32.48 3.94 -3.36
C GLY A 337 31.89 5.03 -4.28
N GLY A 338 31.56 4.64 -5.52
CA GLY A 338 30.92 5.52 -6.50
C GLY A 338 29.44 5.76 -6.22
N ILE A 339 28.73 4.75 -5.70
CA ILE A 339 27.30 4.85 -5.39
C ILE A 339 27.04 5.85 -4.25
N GLU A 340 27.72 5.74 -3.12
CA GLU A 340 27.50 6.67 -1.99
C GLU A 340 27.80 8.13 -2.37
N THR A 341 28.87 8.36 -3.13
CA THR A 341 29.24 9.69 -3.61
C THR A 341 28.22 10.24 -4.61
N SER A 342 27.70 9.39 -5.51
CA SER A 342 26.66 9.79 -6.49
C SER A 342 25.31 10.12 -5.82
N GLU A 343 24.94 9.41 -4.76
CA GLU A 343 23.72 9.67 -4.00
C GLU A 343 23.82 10.96 -3.18
N LEU A 344 25.00 11.28 -2.63
CA LEU A 344 25.26 12.57 -1.98
C LEU A 344 25.15 13.75 -2.96
N LEU A 345 25.67 13.60 -4.18
CA LEU A 345 25.55 14.60 -5.24
C LEU A 345 24.10 14.79 -5.68
N LYS A 346 23.32 13.70 -5.79
CA LYS A 346 21.87 13.77 -6.04
C LYS A 346 21.16 14.61 -4.96
N GLU A 347 21.46 14.41 -3.68
CA GLU A 347 20.82 15.20 -2.61
C GLU A 347 21.25 16.68 -2.63
N LYS A 348 22.52 16.98 -2.95
CA LYS A 348 22.97 18.37 -3.19
C LYS A 348 22.23 19.01 -4.37
N GLY A 349 22.04 18.25 -5.45
CA GLY A 349 21.22 18.67 -6.59
C GLY A 349 19.77 18.96 -6.21
N ASN A 350 19.15 18.08 -5.39
CA ASN A 350 17.79 18.26 -4.90
C ASN A 350 17.65 19.53 -4.03
N ALA A 351 18.64 19.80 -3.18
CA ALA A 351 18.68 21.00 -2.35
C ALA A 351 18.84 22.27 -3.20
N ALA A 352 19.74 22.25 -4.20
CA ALA A 352 19.90 23.36 -5.15
C ALA A 352 18.63 23.62 -5.96
N PHE A 353 17.95 22.55 -6.41
CA PHE A 353 16.66 22.65 -7.12
C PHE A 353 15.58 23.28 -6.24
N LYS A 354 15.44 22.86 -4.98
CA LYS A 354 14.52 23.51 -4.02
C LYS A 354 14.86 24.98 -3.77
N GLY A 355 16.15 25.31 -3.77
CA GLY A 355 16.66 26.67 -3.66
C GLY A 355 16.55 27.50 -4.94
N ARG A 356 15.94 26.98 -6.01
CA ARG A 356 15.84 27.62 -7.35
C ARG A 356 17.20 27.95 -7.99
N LEU A 357 18.25 27.25 -7.58
CA LEU A 357 19.60 27.36 -8.15
C LEU A 357 19.76 26.32 -9.27
N TRP A 358 19.05 26.53 -10.37
CA TRP A 358 18.89 25.51 -11.43
C TRP A 358 20.20 25.07 -12.07
N ASN A 359 21.09 26.01 -12.39
CA ASN A 359 22.41 25.69 -12.96
C ASN A 359 23.25 24.81 -12.02
N LYS A 360 23.29 25.15 -10.72
CA LYS A 360 24.00 24.33 -9.73
C LYS A 360 23.37 22.95 -9.56
N ALA A 361 22.04 22.84 -9.67
CA ALA A 361 21.36 21.55 -9.65
C ALA A 361 21.77 20.68 -10.84
N VAL A 362 21.87 21.26 -12.04
CA VAL A 362 22.36 20.58 -13.25
C VAL A 362 23.78 20.07 -13.05
N ASP A 363 24.68 20.88 -12.51
CA ASP A 363 26.08 20.50 -12.26
C ASP A 363 26.16 19.26 -11.35
N TYR A 364 25.48 19.31 -10.20
CA TYR A 364 25.48 18.19 -9.25
C TYR A 364 24.87 16.91 -9.82
N TYR A 365 23.78 16.99 -10.58
CA TYR A 365 23.23 15.81 -11.23
C TYR A 365 24.14 15.27 -12.34
N SER A 366 24.87 16.13 -13.04
CA SER A 366 25.83 15.71 -14.06
C SER A 366 27.02 14.97 -13.47
N GLU A 367 27.55 15.46 -12.34
CA GLU A 367 28.57 14.75 -11.58
C GLU A 367 28.06 13.41 -11.05
N ALA A 368 26.82 13.35 -10.55
CA ALA A 368 26.20 12.09 -10.11
C ALA A 368 26.07 11.06 -11.26
N ILE A 369 25.72 11.53 -12.47
CA ILE A 369 25.65 10.70 -13.68
C ILE A 369 27.02 10.18 -14.10
N ASN A 370 28.07 11.01 -13.99
CA ASN A 370 29.43 10.57 -14.31
C ASN A 370 29.93 9.44 -13.40
N LEU A 371 29.50 9.45 -12.13
CA LEU A 371 29.83 8.40 -11.16
C LEU A 371 28.95 7.15 -11.30
N ASN A 372 27.66 7.31 -11.58
CA ASN A 372 26.72 6.20 -11.76
C ASN A 372 25.69 6.52 -12.86
N GLY A 373 26.11 6.32 -14.11
CA GLY A 373 25.32 6.63 -15.30
C GLY A 373 24.18 5.66 -15.59
N LYS A 374 23.87 4.72 -14.68
CA LYS A 374 22.75 3.77 -14.84
C LYS A 374 21.51 4.16 -14.04
N ASN A 375 21.58 5.14 -13.14
CA ASN A 375 20.45 5.55 -12.31
C ASN A 375 19.51 6.52 -13.05
N ALA A 376 18.32 6.05 -13.39
CA ALA A 376 17.30 6.84 -14.10
C ALA A 376 16.85 8.10 -13.33
N THR A 377 16.95 8.10 -12.01
CA THR A 377 16.54 9.24 -11.16
C THR A 377 17.39 10.47 -11.42
N TYR A 378 18.69 10.31 -11.69
CA TYR A 378 19.59 11.44 -11.91
C TYR A 378 19.25 12.17 -13.20
N PHE A 379 19.08 11.42 -14.29
CA PHE A 379 18.63 11.96 -15.57
C PHE A 379 17.26 12.63 -15.46
N SER A 380 16.31 11.98 -14.77
CA SER A 380 14.97 12.53 -14.58
C SER A 380 15.00 13.85 -13.81
N ASN A 381 15.81 13.95 -12.74
CA ASN A 381 15.92 15.17 -11.94
C ASN A 381 16.68 16.29 -12.65
N ARG A 382 17.72 15.97 -13.44
CA ARG A 382 18.40 16.95 -14.29
C ARG A 382 17.49 17.49 -15.39
N ALA A 383 16.66 16.64 -15.99
CA ALA A 383 15.61 17.08 -16.91
C ALA A 383 14.62 18.06 -16.27
N ALA A 384 14.30 17.90 -14.98
CA ALA A 384 13.47 18.88 -14.27
C ALA A 384 14.17 20.25 -14.18
N ALA A 385 15.48 20.27 -13.89
CA ALA A 385 16.25 21.51 -13.84
C ALA A 385 16.35 22.18 -15.22
N TYR A 386 16.50 21.40 -16.29
CA TYR A 386 16.48 21.91 -17.66
C TYR A 386 15.13 22.50 -18.07
N LEU A 387 14.01 21.93 -17.63
CA LEU A 387 12.69 22.50 -17.86
C LEU A 387 12.54 23.89 -17.24
N GLU A 388 13.03 24.09 -16.00
CA GLU A 388 13.00 25.40 -15.33
C GLU A 388 13.95 26.43 -16.00
N LEU A 389 15.01 25.96 -16.66
CA LEU A 389 15.95 26.79 -17.43
C LEU A 389 15.49 27.08 -18.87
N GLY A 390 14.40 26.45 -19.33
CA GLY A 390 13.94 26.56 -20.71
C GLY A 390 14.74 25.73 -21.73
N TRP A 391 15.60 24.82 -21.27
CA TRP A 391 16.44 23.96 -22.11
C TRP A 391 15.68 22.68 -22.48
N TYR A 392 14.65 22.86 -23.30
CA TYR A 392 13.64 21.82 -23.55
C TYR A 392 14.18 20.64 -24.37
N LYS A 393 15.20 20.84 -25.22
CA LYS A 393 15.79 19.75 -26.02
C LYS A 393 16.60 18.80 -25.14
N GLU A 394 17.41 19.39 -24.26
CA GLU A 394 18.24 18.71 -23.28
C GLU A 394 17.37 17.96 -22.25
N ALA A 395 16.27 18.58 -21.82
CA ALA A 395 15.27 17.94 -20.96
C ALA A 395 14.64 16.70 -21.62
N GLU A 396 14.29 16.76 -22.91
CA GLU A 396 13.75 15.61 -23.65
C GLU A 396 14.78 14.47 -23.74
N GLU A 397 16.05 14.79 -24.04
CA GLU A 397 17.11 13.79 -24.17
C GLU A 397 17.37 13.07 -22.85
N ASP A 398 17.43 13.79 -21.74
CA ASP A 398 17.59 13.21 -20.41
C ASP A 398 16.39 12.37 -19.99
N CYS A 399 15.17 12.78 -20.36
CA CYS A 399 14.00 11.93 -20.14
C CYS A 399 14.06 10.63 -20.96
N ASN A 400 14.57 10.67 -22.19
CA ASN A 400 14.78 9.47 -23.00
C ASN A 400 15.81 8.53 -22.35
N LYS A 401 16.92 9.07 -21.83
CA LYS A 401 17.92 8.30 -21.08
C LYS A 401 17.35 7.72 -19.79
N ALA A 402 16.58 8.50 -19.02
CA ALA A 402 15.91 8.03 -17.82
C ALA A 402 14.97 6.85 -18.10
N ILE A 403 14.18 6.93 -19.18
CA ILE A 403 13.26 5.87 -19.60
C ILE A 403 13.99 4.63 -20.12
N LEU A 404 15.14 4.82 -20.78
CA LEU A 404 16.00 3.72 -21.23
C LEU A 404 16.51 2.91 -20.04
N HIS A 405 16.88 3.58 -18.93
CA HIS A 405 17.39 2.95 -17.73
C HIS A 405 16.29 2.40 -16.80
N ASP A 406 15.17 3.11 -16.66
CA ASP A 406 14.00 2.68 -15.88
C ASP A 406 12.71 3.04 -16.62
N LYS A 407 12.12 2.01 -17.25
CA LYS A 407 10.86 2.13 -17.98
C LYS A 407 9.66 2.45 -17.07
N LYS A 408 9.78 2.26 -15.75
CA LYS A 408 8.73 2.57 -14.75
C LYS A 408 8.82 4.00 -14.22
N ASN A 409 9.80 4.80 -14.65
CA ASN A 409 10.00 6.17 -14.16
C ASN A 409 8.93 7.14 -14.70
N VAL A 410 7.79 7.23 -14.01
CA VAL A 410 6.64 8.08 -14.38
C VAL A 410 7.04 9.54 -14.55
N LYS A 411 7.92 10.06 -13.68
CA LYS A 411 8.38 11.45 -13.73
C LYS A 411 9.09 11.78 -15.04
N ALA A 412 9.86 10.86 -15.59
CA ALA A 412 10.56 11.06 -16.87
C ALA A 412 9.56 11.17 -18.05
N TYR A 413 8.49 10.37 -18.07
CA TYR A 413 7.45 10.48 -19.10
C TYR A 413 6.71 11.81 -19.03
N LEU A 414 6.33 12.26 -17.83
CA LEU A 414 5.65 13.54 -17.62
C LEU A 414 6.54 14.72 -18.04
N ARG A 415 7.79 14.75 -17.56
CA ARG A 415 8.77 15.80 -17.89
C ARG A 415 9.06 15.86 -19.39
N ARG A 416 9.15 14.72 -20.07
CA ARG A 416 9.28 14.66 -21.54
C ARG A 416 8.06 15.24 -22.26
N GLY A 417 6.86 14.98 -21.75
CA GLY A 417 5.62 15.56 -22.24
C GLY A 417 5.65 17.09 -22.17
N THR A 418 6.01 17.63 -21.00
CA THR A 418 6.19 19.08 -20.79
C THR A 418 7.24 19.67 -21.73
N ALA A 419 8.40 19.01 -21.90
CA ALA A 419 9.44 19.47 -22.81
C ALA A 419 8.95 19.54 -24.27
N ARG A 420 8.21 18.52 -24.73
CA ARG A 420 7.66 18.45 -26.09
C ARG A 420 6.54 19.47 -26.34
N GLU A 421 5.74 19.76 -25.32
CA GLU A 421 4.72 20.81 -25.37
C GLU A 421 5.37 22.18 -25.59
N GLN A 422 6.42 22.50 -24.83
CA GLN A 422 7.17 23.75 -24.98
C GLN A 422 7.92 23.84 -26.33
N LEU A 423 8.26 22.71 -26.93
CA LEU A 423 8.81 22.61 -28.29
C LEU A 423 7.75 22.60 -29.41
N LEU A 424 6.46 22.79 -29.09
CA LEU A 424 5.33 22.76 -30.03
C LEU A 424 5.16 21.42 -30.77
N ARG A 425 5.72 20.32 -30.24
CA ARG A 425 5.64 18.95 -30.79
C ARG A 425 4.46 18.17 -30.23
N TYR A 426 3.27 18.74 -30.37
CA TYR A 426 2.03 18.23 -29.74
C TYR A 426 1.67 16.79 -30.12
N LYS A 427 1.89 16.39 -31.39
CA LYS A 427 1.63 15.00 -31.85
C LYS A 427 2.52 13.97 -31.15
N GLU A 428 3.77 14.34 -30.85
CA GLU A 428 4.73 13.47 -30.18
C GLU A 428 4.60 13.49 -28.65
N ALA A 429 4.14 14.61 -28.09
CA ALA A 429 3.73 14.68 -26.69
C ALA A 429 2.56 13.72 -26.42
N LEU A 430 1.55 13.71 -27.30
CA LEU A 430 0.41 12.78 -27.22
C LEU A 430 0.86 11.31 -27.33
N LYS A 431 1.74 10.99 -28.28
CA LYS A 431 2.27 9.62 -28.47
C LYS A 431 3.13 9.15 -27.29
N GLY A 432 3.83 10.06 -26.61
CA GLY A 432 4.59 9.79 -25.39
C GLY A 432 3.72 9.54 -24.16
N ALA A 433 2.62 10.28 -24.02
CA ALA A 433 1.60 10.04 -23.00
C ALA A 433 0.87 8.70 -23.24
N MET A 434 0.60 8.37 -24.50
CA MET A 434 0.02 7.08 -24.89
C MET A 434 1.00 5.91 -24.72
N SER A 435 2.30 6.06 -24.97
CA SER A 435 3.25 4.94 -24.79
C SER A 435 3.38 4.49 -23.33
N TYR A 436 3.19 5.38 -22.35
CA TYR A 436 2.99 4.99 -20.95
C TYR A 436 1.69 4.21 -20.75
N SER A 437 0.60 4.60 -21.42
CA SER A 437 -0.66 3.84 -21.43
C SER A 437 -0.55 2.43 -22.03
N TRP A 438 0.53 2.11 -22.77
CA TRP A 438 0.77 0.80 -23.38
C TRP A 438 1.80 -0.07 -22.62
N TYR A 439 2.58 0.49 -21.69
CA TYR A 439 3.67 -0.24 -21.04
C TYR A 439 3.29 -1.17 -19.86
N PRO A 440 2.13 -1.03 -19.18
CA PRO A 440 1.67 -2.08 -18.27
C PRO A 440 1.15 -3.34 -18.99
N VAL A 441 0.94 -3.29 -20.33
CA VAL A 441 0.22 -4.35 -21.07
C VAL A 441 1.16 -5.35 -21.75
N ILE A 442 2.42 -4.99 -22.04
CA ILE A 442 3.28 -5.80 -22.92
C ILE A 442 4.22 -6.78 -22.19
N GLU A 443 4.48 -6.65 -20.88
CA GLU A 443 5.28 -7.66 -20.16
C GLU A 443 4.50 -8.92 -19.73
N ASN A 444 3.17 -8.98 -19.94
CA ASN A 444 2.37 -10.18 -19.72
C ASN A 444 1.94 -10.91 -21.01
N PHE A 445 2.35 -10.46 -22.19
CA PHE A 445 1.93 -11.06 -23.47
C PHE A 445 3.14 -11.43 -24.34
N ALA A 446 3.87 -12.46 -23.92
CA ALA A 446 4.78 -13.22 -24.77
C ALA A 446 4.25 -14.63 -25.04
N VAL A 447 2.96 -14.78 -25.39
CA VAL A 447 2.43 -15.95 -26.10
C VAL A 447 1.25 -15.50 -27.00
N LEU A 448 1.40 -15.78 -28.30
CA LEU A 448 0.47 -15.68 -29.45
C LEU A 448 0.56 -14.44 -30.38
N ARG A 449 0.73 -14.77 -31.67
CA ARG A 449 1.07 -13.95 -32.85
C ARG A 449 -0.17 -13.32 -33.53
N GLN A 450 0.00 -12.05 -33.96
CA GLN A 450 -0.49 -11.31 -35.16
C GLN A 450 -1.99 -11.39 -35.63
N PRO A 451 -2.43 -10.64 -36.66
CA PRO A 451 -2.77 -9.20 -36.62
C PRO A 451 -4.18 -8.91 -37.19
N ILE A 452 -4.86 -7.85 -36.74
CA ILE A 452 -5.95 -7.24 -37.54
C ILE A 452 -5.71 -5.73 -37.68
N VAL A 453 -5.32 -5.40 -38.91
CA VAL A 453 -5.44 -4.09 -39.55
C VAL A 453 -6.92 -3.83 -39.83
N GLY A 454 -7.42 -2.62 -39.55
CA GLY A 454 -8.58 -2.04 -40.24
C GLY A 454 -9.64 -1.37 -39.37
N LEU A 455 -10.23 -0.31 -39.94
CA LEU A 455 -11.23 0.67 -39.45
C LEU A 455 -10.64 1.88 -38.70
N ILE A 456 -10.37 3.05 -39.32
CA ILE A 456 -11.24 3.99 -40.10
C ILE A 456 -12.43 4.41 -39.22
N VAL A 457 -12.54 5.63 -38.68
CA VAL A 457 -12.45 7.01 -39.25
C VAL A 457 -11.74 7.95 -38.29
#